data_AF-A0AAV9LVE2-F1
#
_entry.id   AF-A0AAV9LVE2-F1
#
_cell.length_a   1.000
_cell.length_b   1.000
_cell.length_c   1.000
_cell.angle_alpha   90.00
_cell.angle_beta   90.00
_cell.angle_gamma   90.00
#
_symmetry.space_group_name_H-M   'P 1'
#
loop_
_entity.id
_entity.type
_entity.pdbx_description
1 polymer ?
#
loop_
_entity_poly.entity_id
_entity_poly.type
_entity_poly.pdbx_seq_one_letter_code
_entity_poly.pdbx_strand_id
1 'polypeptide(L)'
;MSNKEIRVAFLTLARPMLAQVNRDVRPRVNAIESTLASRLRDFVRMNPPIFIGSRIGEDLQEFLDGVYKIVDTIGVSSREKAELASYQLKEVSQVWFTQWKANRPVKASPIEWEEFKKAFLGKYFPVRRESVRLRSL
;
A
#
# COMPACT_ATOMS: atom_id res chain seq x y z
N MET A 1 -23.70 -52.30 28.29
CA MET A 1 -23.11 -51.36 27.32
C MET A 1 -21.60 -51.53 27.32
N SER A 2 -20.99 -51.84 26.19
CA SER A 2 -19.56 -52.17 26.06
C SER A 2 -18.73 -50.90 25.79
N ASN A 3 -17.46 -50.90 26.21
CA ASN A 3 -16.52 -49.79 26.02
C ASN A 3 -16.39 -49.35 24.54
N LYS A 4 -16.61 -50.30 23.61
CA LYS A 4 -16.66 -50.03 22.16
C LYS A 4 -17.86 -49.18 21.75
N GLU A 5 -19.03 -49.39 22.36
CA GLU A 5 -20.27 -48.67 22.06
C GLU A 5 -20.18 -47.23 22.56
N ILE A 6 -19.55 -47.01 23.71
CA ILE A 6 -19.27 -45.68 24.27
C ILE A 6 -18.33 -44.89 23.34
N ARG A 7 -17.26 -45.53 22.84
CA ARG A 7 -16.33 -44.89 21.90
C ARG A 7 -17.01 -44.53 20.58
N VAL A 8 -17.86 -45.41 20.05
CA VAL A 8 -18.59 -45.14 18.80
C VAL A 8 -19.59 -44.00 18.97
N ALA A 9 -20.32 -43.96 20.09
CA ALA A 9 -21.25 -42.88 20.39
C ALA A 9 -20.52 -41.52 20.51
N PHE A 10 -19.38 -41.50 21.20
CA PHE A 10 -18.57 -40.29 21.33
C PHE A 10 -18.04 -39.79 19.98
N LEU A 11 -17.51 -40.68 19.14
CA LEU A 11 -17.02 -40.32 17.80
C LEU A 11 -18.14 -39.84 16.88
N THR A 12 -19.34 -40.41 17.00
CA THR A 12 -20.50 -40.02 16.19
C THR A 12 -21.01 -38.63 16.55
N LEU A 13 -20.99 -38.28 17.84
CA LEU A 13 -21.34 -36.93 18.32
C LEU A 13 -20.26 -35.89 18.00
N ALA A 14 -18.98 -36.27 18.01
CA ALA A 14 -17.86 -35.36 17.73
C ALA A 14 -17.69 -35.02 16.24
N ARG A 15 -18.10 -35.91 15.32
CA ARG A 15 -18.00 -35.71 13.86
C ARG A 15 -18.63 -34.39 13.35
N PRO A 16 -19.90 -34.06 13.68
CA PRO A 16 -20.49 -32.80 13.24
C PRO A 16 -19.80 -31.57 13.86
N MET A 17 -19.28 -31.67 15.09
CA MET A 17 -18.54 -30.57 15.72
C MET A 17 -17.21 -30.30 15.01
N LEU A 18 -16.46 -31.34 14.62
CA LEU A 18 -15.26 -31.21 13.81
C LEU A 18 -15.56 -30.65 12.40
N ALA A 19 -16.72 -31.00 11.83
CA ALA A 19 -17.18 -30.47 10.54
C ALA A 19 -17.57 -28.99 10.60
N GLN A 20 -18.07 -28.50 11.74
CA GLN A 20 -18.38 -27.08 11.96
C GLN A 20 -17.12 -26.25 12.27
N VAL A 21 -16.19 -26.78 13.08
CA VAL A 21 -14.89 -26.13 13.33
C VAL A 21 -14.09 -25.92 12.03
N ASN A 22 -14.17 -26.85 11.08
CA ASN A 22 -13.57 -26.69 9.76
C ASN A 22 -14.37 -25.78 8.80
N ARG A 23 -15.65 -25.51 9.07
CA ARG A 23 -16.47 -24.55 8.27
C ARG A 23 -16.23 -23.10 8.69
N ASP A 24 -15.97 -22.86 9.96
CA ASP A 24 -15.71 -21.51 10.49
C ASP A 24 -14.23 -21.07 10.42
N VAL A 25 -13.33 -21.98 10.04
CA VAL A 25 -11.90 -21.68 9.89
C VAL A 25 -11.44 -21.91 8.45
N ARG A 26 -11.79 -20.97 7.56
CA ARG A 26 -10.94 -20.47 6.44
C ARG A 26 -11.72 -19.48 5.53
N PRO A 27 -11.12 -18.35 5.10
CA PRO A 27 -10.22 -17.45 5.81
C PRO A 27 -10.72 -16.00 5.66
N ARG A 28 -11.27 -15.39 6.73
CA ARG A 28 -11.57 -13.94 6.71
C ARG A 28 -10.32 -13.05 6.53
N VAL A 29 -9.13 -13.64 6.68
CA VAL A 29 -7.85 -12.98 6.41
C VAL A 29 -7.52 -12.90 4.91
N ASN A 30 -8.08 -13.78 4.07
CA ASN A 30 -7.75 -13.82 2.64
C ASN A 30 -8.67 -12.96 1.77
N ALA A 31 -9.81 -12.48 2.25
CA ALA A 31 -10.68 -11.61 1.44
C ALA A 31 -10.04 -10.23 1.25
N ILE A 32 -9.47 -9.65 2.30
CA ILE A 32 -8.82 -8.32 2.27
C ILE A 32 -7.46 -8.38 1.55
N GLU A 33 -6.65 -9.42 1.79
CA GLU A 33 -5.45 -9.66 0.97
C GLU A 33 -5.80 -9.95 -0.49
N SER A 34 -6.93 -10.60 -0.77
CA SER A 34 -7.41 -10.77 -2.16
C SER A 34 -7.82 -9.45 -2.80
N THR A 35 -8.23 -8.44 -2.02
CA THR A 35 -8.60 -7.11 -2.54
C THR A 35 -7.36 -6.27 -2.88
N LEU A 36 -6.39 -6.13 -1.97
CA LEU A 36 -5.19 -5.31 -2.26
C LEU A 36 -4.31 -5.94 -3.34
N ALA A 37 -4.13 -7.27 -3.31
CA ALA A 37 -3.38 -7.96 -4.36
C ALA A 37 -4.07 -7.83 -5.74
N SER A 38 -5.41 -7.83 -5.79
CA SER A 38 -6.14 -7.57 -7.04
C SER A 38 -5.99 -6.12 -7.49
N ARG A 39 -6.15 -5.15 -6.59
CA ARG A 39 -5.95 -3.72 -6.87
C ARG A 39 -4.53 -3.43 -7.36
N LEU A 40 -3.51 -4.05 -6.77
CA LEU A 40 -2.12 -3.94 -7.22
C LEU A 40 -1.93 -4.56 -8.61
N ARG A 41 -2.53 -5.73 -8.88
CA ARG A 41 -2.49 -6.33 -10.22
C ARG A 41 -3.12 -5.42 -11.27
N ASP A 42 -4.30 -4.86 -10.98
CA ASP A 42 -4.99 -3.95 -11.89
C ASP A 42 -4.17 -2.67 -12.10
N PHE A 43 -3.62 -2.11 -11.02
CA PHE A 43 -2.72 -0.96 -11.07
C PHE A 43 -1.52 -1.21 -11.98
N VAL A 44 -0.77 -2.30 -11.79
CA VAL A 44 0.39 -2.62 -12.63
C VAL A 44 0.00 -2.86 -14.09
N ARG A 45 -1.15 -3.50 -14.35
CA ARG A 45 -1.67 -3.72 -15.72
C ARG A 45 -1.99 -2.43 -16.46
N MET A 46 -2.34 -1.36 -15.75
CA MET A 46 -2.61 -0.04 -16.33
C MET A 46 -1.33 0.77 -16.61
N ASN A 47 -0.14 0.18 -16.42
CA ASN A 47 1.16 0.78 -16.72
C ASN A 47 1.35 2.19 -16.15
N PRO A 48 1.29 2.34 -14.82
CA PRO A 48 1.43 3.63 -14.14
C PRO A 48 2.83 4.21 -14.36
N PRO A 49 2.97 5.55 -14.32
CA PRO A 49 4.27 6.19 -14.47
C PRO A 49 5.18 5.84 -13.28
N ILE A 50 6.48 5.74 -13.56
CA ILE A 50 7.54 5.52 -12.57
C ILE A 50 8.22 6.87 -12.28
N PHE A 51 8.61 7.08 -11.03
CA PHE A 51 9.40 8.23 -10.64
C PHE A 51 10.73 7.78 -10.02
N ILE A 52 11.85 8.27 -10.56
CA ILE A 52 13.20 7.95 -10.09
C ILE A 52 13.65 8.98 -9.04
N GLY A 53 13.39 10.26 -9.28
CA GLY A 53 13.73 11.37 -8.39
C GLY A 53 15.15 11.90 -8.53
N SER A 54 15.87 11.48 -9.57
CA SER A 54 17.24 11.94 -9.89
C SER A 54 17.39 12.41 -11.33
N ARG A 55 16.41 12.15 -12.21
CA ARG A 55 16.54 12.42 -13.64
C ARG A 55 16.14 13.86 -13.93
N ILE A 56 16.95 14.52 -14.75
CA ILE A 56 16.63 15.85 -15.27
C ILE A 56 15.38 15.74 -16.15
N GLY A 57 14.41 16.61 -15.91
CA GLY A 57 13.17 16.67 -16.68
C GLY A 57 12.05 15.73 -16.20
N GLU A 58 12.22 15.03 -15.08
CA GLU A 58 11.07 14.36 -14.44
C GLU A 58 10.05 15.39 -13.96
N ASP A 59 8.82 15.25 -14.41
CA ASP A 59 7.70 16.10 -14.01
C ASP A 59 6.95 15.47 -12.83
N LEU A 60 6.93 16.18 -11.70
CA LEU A 60 6.28 15.76 -10.48
C LEU A 60 4.76 15.68 -10.63
N GLN A 61 4.19 16.63 -11.37
CA GLN A 61 2.76 16.74 -11.57
C GLN A 61 2.29 15.67 -12.55
N GLU A 62 3.03 15.43 -13.64
CA GLU A 62 2.72 14.34 -14.58
C GLU A 62 2.70 12.98 -13.88
N PHE A 63 3.67 12.71 -13.01
CA PHE A 63 3.69 11.49 -12.20
C PHE A 63 2.45 11.40 -11.30
N LEU A 64 2.16 12.45 -10.53
CA LEU A 64 1.03 12.46 -9.59
C LEU A 64 -0.32 12.31 -10.31
N ASP A 65 -0.52 13.02 -11.42
CA ASP A 65 -1.76 12.98 -12.20
C ASP A 65 -1.94 11.61 -12.86
N GLY A 66 -0.86 11.04 -13.41
CA GLY A 66 -0.88 9.72 -14.02
C GLY A 66 -1.21 8.62 -13.02
N VAL A 67 -0.60 8.63 -11.83
CA VAL A 67 -0.96 7.71 -10.75
C VAL A 67 -2.38 7.94 -10.28
N TYR A 68 -2.77 9.20 -10.03
CA TYR A 68 -4.08 9.56 -9.51
C TYR A 68 -5.21 9.05 -10.42
N LYS A 69 -5.09 9.26 -11.72
CA LYS A 69 -6.07 8.80 -12.72
C LYS A 69 -6.32 7.29 -12.61
N ILE A 70 -5.27 6.50 -12.44
CA ILE A 70 -5.37 5.03 -12.36
C ILE A 70 -6.01 4.63 -11.02
N VAL A 71 -5.51 5.13 -9.89
CA VAL A 71 -6.02 4.73 -8.57
C VAL A 71 -7.45 5.22 -8.32
N ASP A 72 -7.84 6.32 -8.94
CA ASP A 72 -9.23 6.81 -8.95
C ASP A 72 -10.14 5.88 -9.77
N THR A 73 -9.69 5.44 -10.94
CA THR A 73 -10.40 4.47 -11.79
C THR A 73 -10.62 3.12 -11.07
N ILE A 74 -9.62 2.65 -10.31
CA ILE A 74 -9.71 1.39 -9.54
C ILE A 74 -10.64 1.52 -8.31
N GLY A 75 -10.90 2.75 -7.83
CA GLY A 75 -11.75 2.99 -6.67
C GLY A 75 -11.15 2.53 -5.34
N VAL A 76 -9.89 2.90 -5.10
CA VAL A 76 -9.17 2.54 -3.86
C VAL A 76 -9.28 3.61 -2.77
N SER A 77 -9.10 3.21 -1.50
CA SER A 77 -9.08 4.14 -0.38
C SER A 77 -7.89 5.11 -0.43
N SER A 78 -7.97 6.24 0.28
CA SER A 78 -6.88 7.25 0.32
C SER A 78 -5.54 6.65 0.76
N ARG A 79 -5.54 5.77 1.78
CA ARG A 79 -4.37 5.01 2.19
C ARG A 79 -3.80 4.14 1.06
N GLU A 80 -4.65 3.42 0.35
CA GLU A 80 -4.20 2.57 -0.77
C GLU A 80 -3.69 3.39 -1.94
N LYS A 81 -4.24 4.59 -2.20
CA LYS A 81 -3.67 5.53 -3.19
C LYS A 81 -2.21 5.85 -2.86
N ALA A 82 -1.91 6.15 -1.59
CA ALA A 82 -0.54 6.40 -1.14
C ALA A 82 0.36 5.16 -1.24
N GLU A 83 -0.14 3.98 -0.85
CA GLU A 83 0.61 2.72 -0.95
C GLU A 83 0.96 2.39 -2.42
N LEU A 84 -0.01 2.48 -3.34
CA LEU A 84 0.20 2.22 -4.78
C LEU A 84 1.10 3.26 -5.44
N ALA A 85 0.99 4.54 -5.08
CA ALA A 85 1.90 5.57 -5.57
C ALA A 85 3.34 5.31 -5.12
N SER A 86 3.53 4.94 -3.85
CA SER A 86 4.85 4.62 -3.31
C SER A 86 5.50 3.41 -3.99
N TYR A 87 4.70 2.49 -4.53
CA TYR A 87 5.19 1.33 -5.29
C TYR A 87 5.88 1.72 -6.61
N GLN A 88 5.51 2.86 -7.19
CA GLN A 88 6.10 3.40 -8.42
C GLN A 88 7.33 4.29 -8.20
N LEU A 89 7.69 4.54 -6.95
CA LEU A 89 8.96 5.17 -6.62
C LEU A 89 10.09 4.16 -6.80
N LYS A 90 11.16 4.58 -7.47
CA LYS A 90 12.37 3.76 -7.71
C LYS A 90 13.61 4.55 -7.35
N GLU A 91 14.71 3.82 -7.11
CA GLU A 91 16.03 4.38 -6.84
C GLU A 91 16.00 5.46 -5.74
N VAL A 92 16.36 6.71 -6.07
CA VAL A 92 16.49 7.81 -5.11
C VAL A 92 15.17 8.09 -4.40
N SER A 93 14.04 8.02 -5.11
CA SER A 93 12.72 8.26 -4.51
C SER A 93 12.24 7.12 -3.62
N GLN A 94 12.57 5.87 -3.95
CA GLN A 94 12.27 4.74 -3.08
C GLN A 94 13.06 4.82 -1.75
N VAL A 95 14.35 5.16 -1.83
CA VAL A 95 15.21 5.33 -0.66
C VAL A 95 14.68 6.46 0.23
N TRP A 96 14.36 7.62 -0.37
CA TRP A 96 13.77 8.73 0.37
C TRP A 96 12.46 8.33 1.07
N PHE A 97 11.53 7.70 0.36
CA PHE A 97 10.23 7.35 0.94
C PHE A 97 10.37 6.39 2.11
N THR A 98 11.28 5.42 1.99
CA THR A 98 11.59 4.46 3.07
C THR A 98 12.11 5.18 4.32
N GLN A 99 13.04 6.12 4.15
CA GLN A 99 13.58 6.93 5.26
C GLN A 99 12.52 7.85 5.87
N TRP A 100 11.75 8.55 5.02
CA TRP A 100 10.68 9.43 5.47
C TRP A 100 9.64 8.67 6.29
N LYS A 101 9.24 7.48 5.84
CA LYS A 101 8.31 6.60 6.57
C LYS A 101 8.89 6.10 7.89
N ALA A 102 10.17 5.72 7.92
CA ALA A 102 10.87 5.25 9.13
C ALA A 102 11.02 6.34 10.20
N ASN A 103 11.10 7.61 9.80
CA ASN A 103 11.23 8.75 10.70
C ASN A 103 9.88 9.22 11.29
N ARG A 104 8.75 8.63 10.89
CA ARG A 104 7.44 8.97 11.48
C ARG A 104 7.33 8.41 12.91
N PRO A 105 6.62 9.08 13.83
CA PRO A 105 6.40 8.58 15.19
C PRO A 105 5.82 7.17 15.21
N VAL A 106 6.18 6.36 16.21
CA VAL A 106 5.71 4.96 16.37
C VAL A 106 4.18 4.83 16.36
N LYS A 107 3.48 5.87 16.84
CA LYS A 107 2.00 5.92 16.88
C LYS A 107 1.39 6.79 15.77
N ALA A 108 2.15 7.07 14.71
CA ALA A 108 1.63 7.86 13.60
C ALA A 108 0.51 7.10 12.86
N SER A 109 -0.54 7.83 12.48
CA SER A 109 -1.60 7.32 11.61
C SER A 109 -1.03 6.77 10.30
N PRO A 110 -1.73 5.86 9.60
CA PRO A 110 -1.35 5.47 8.23
C PRO A 110 -1.13 6.69 7.32
N ILE A 111 -0.25 6.55 6.34
CA ILE A 111 0.01 7.62 5.38
C ILE A 111 -1.19 7.68 4.43
N GLU A 112 -1.90 8.79 4.47
CA GLU A 112 -3.01 9.09 3.55
C GLU A 112 -2.48 9.77 2.28
N TRP A 113 -3.30 9.79 1.21
CA TRP A 113 -2.92 10.34 -0.10
C TRP A 113 -2.41 11.78 -0.03
N GLU A 114 -3.10 12.65 0.72
CA GLU A 114 -2.72 14.05 0.85
C GLU A 114 -1.39 14.24 1.61
N GLU A 115 -1.13 13.40 2.61
CA GLU A 115 0.15 13.43 3.34
C GLU A 115 1.30 12.99 2.42
N PHE A 116 1.09 11.92 1.63
CA PHE A 116 2.04 11.48 0.61
C PHE A 116 2.34 12.59 -0.39
N LYS A 117 1.32 13.20 -1.01
CA LYS A 117 1.50 14.28 -2.00
C LYS A 117 2.29 15.45 -1.40
N LYS A 118 1.93 15.89 -0.20
CA LYS A 118 2.60 17.00 0.48
C LYS A 118 4.08 16.69 0.74
N ALA A 119 4.39 15.48 1.22
CA ALA A 119 5.75 15.06 1.49
C ALA A 119 6.57 14.90 0.19
N PHE A 120 5.98 14.29 -0.84
CA PHE A 120 6.59 14.06 -2.14
C PHE A 120 6.93 15.38 -2.84
N LEU A 121 5.95 16.28 -2.94
CA LEU A 121 6.16 17.62 -3.50
C LEU A 121 7.17 18.40 -2.65
N GLY A 122 7.06 18.39 -1.32
CA GLY A 122 8.03 19.07 -0.45
C GLY A 122 9.48 18.57 -0.62
N LYS A 123 9.68 17.30 -0.98
CA LYS A 123 11.00 16.70 -1.21
C LYS A 123 11.60 17.08 -2.57
N TYR A 124 10.81 16.97 -3.64
CA TYR A 124 11.31 17.04 -5.01
C TYR A 124 11.00 18.33 -5.73
N PHE A 125 10.05 19.12 -5.23
CA PHE A 125 9.81 20.44 -5.76
C PHE A 125 11.07 21.28 -5.48
N PRO A 126 11.69 21.86 -6.51
CA PRO A 126 12.82 22.75 -6.28
C PRO A 126 12.29 23.95 -5.50
N VAL A 127 12.64 24.04 -4.21
CA VAL A 127 12.63 25.34 -3.52
C VAL A 127 13.59 26.17 -4.36
N ARG A 128 13.03 27.01 -5.22
CA ARG A 128 13.78 27.99 -6.01
C ARG A 128 14.71 28.66 -5.01
N ARG A 129 16.01 28.31 -5.06
CA ARG A 129 17.02 29.18 -4.50
C ARG A 129 16.85 30.41 -5.36
N GLU A 130 16.19 31.42 -4.84
CA GLU A 130 16.52 32.78 -5.21
C GLU A 130 18.04 32.79 -5.07
N SER A 131 18.73 32.65 -6.20
CA SER A 131 20.13 32.98 -6.30
C SER A 131 20.13 34.44 -5.98
N VAL A 132 20.25 34.71 -4.67
CA VAL A 132 20.70 35.95 -4.10
C VAL A 132 21.76 36.43 -5.07
N ARG A 133 21.39 37.44 -5.85
CA ARG A 133 22.28 38.13 -6.77
C ARG A 133 23.22 38.97 -5.90
N LEU A 134 23.99 38.31 -5.03
CA LEU A 134 25.18 38.87 -4.42
C LEU A 134 26.36 38.56 -5.34
N ARG A 135 26.31 39.23 -6.49
CA ARG A 135 27.45 39.68 -7.28
C ARG A 135 26.96 40.99 -7.89
N SER A 136 27.57 42.14 -7.68
CA SER A 136 28.96 42.39 -7.32
C SER A 136 29.16 43.90 -7.21
N LEU A 137 30.03 44.28 -6.26
CA LEU A 137 30.80 45.53 -6.15
C LEU A 137 30.03 46.83 -5.89
#